data_AF-A0A967BK41-F1
#
_entry.id   AF-A0A967BK41-F1
#
_cell.length_a   1.000
_cell.length_b   1.000
_cell.length_c   1.000
_cell.angle_alpha   90.00
_cell.angle_beta   90.00
_cell.angle_gamma   90.00
#
_symmetry.space_group_name_H-M   'P 1'
#
loop_
_entity.id
_entity.type
_entity.pdbx_description
1 polymer ?
#
loop_
_entity_poly.entity_id
_entity_poly.type
_entity_poly.pdbx_seq_one_letter_code
_entity_poly.pdbx_strand_id
1 'polypeptide(L)'
;MKEQLVNIEEAVKKMLYTDLDGQVFSDFATWKYIETNRTDSSSEMRSAGIREASAPIVALTEDHCFPARGWAEALIARHAEPWAGVGALFSNANPGSAVSWANFVIEYGDWIDPEKGGEIHHIGGHNSSYKKDLLLAYGDRLPEILEAESAMQWDLASQGQRFYLEPRARMVHLNFAFFGPSIKLRYCGGRLFAANRSRNWSFGRRLGYTLASPLIPLVRSWRSARTLVNSGHLDLLPRVLPTLMLLLTFDGLGEMVGYASGSGRCMQWLTDIEFHRRRFLKRPKQDTSAALATASEKRLE
;
A
#
# COMPACT_ATOMS: atom_id res chain seq x y z
N MET A 1 37.10 12.53 9.34
CA MET A 1 36.25 13.33 10.25
C MET A 1 35.33 12.33 10.94
N LYS A 2 35.35 12.30 12.27
CA LYS A 2 35.04 11.16 13.14
C LYS A 2 33.68 10.49 12.89
N GLU A 3 33.70 9.16 12.77
CA GLU A 3 32.55 8.27 12.92
C GLU A 3 31.86 8.56 14.25
N GLN A 4 30.68 9.16 14.19
CA GLN A 4 29.70 9.05 15.25
C GLN A 4 28.86 7.81 14.96
N LEU A 5 29.33 6.65 15.42
CA LEU A 5 28.46 5.54 15.77
C LEU A 5 27.55 6.05 16.89
N VAL A 6 26.45 6.71 16.52
CA VAL A 6 25.34 6.94 17.43
C VAL A 6 24.94 5.56 17.93
N ASN A 7 25.01 5.37 19.25
CA ASN A 7 24.69 4.11 19.89
C ASN A 7 23.27 3.70 19.43
N ILE A 8 23.19 2.67 18.57
CA ILE A 8 21.97 2.28 17.87
C ILE A 8 20.86 1.96 18.88
N GLU A 9 21.20 1.45 20.07
CA GLU A 9 20.25 1.24 21.17
C GLU A 9 19.60 2.54 21.67
N GLU A 10 20.33 3.66 21.72
CA GLU A 10 19.83 4.97 22.14
C GLU A 10 18.89 5.59 21.09
N ALA A 11 19.20 5.41 19.81
CA ALA A 11 18.37 5.87 18.69
C ALA A 11 17.07 5.06 18.60
N VAL A 12 17.16 3.75 18.79
CA VAL A 12 16.02 2.83 18.83
C VAL A 12 15.11 3.10 20.04
N LYS A 13 15.67 3.39 21.23
CA LYS A 13 14.92 3.78 22.43
C LYS A 13 14.18 5.13 22.30
N LYS A 14 14.64 6.04 21.44
CA LYS A 14 14.06 7.38 21.24
C LYS A 14 12.93 7.44 20.19
N MET A 15 12.80 6.43 19.32
CA MET A 15 11.68 6.35 18.38
C MET A 15 10.36 6.01 19.11
N LEU A 16 9.21 6.38 18.52
CA LEU A 16 7.83 6.19 19.02
C LEU A 16 7.40 4.71 19.26
N TYR A 17 8.37 3.81 19.28
CA TYR A 17 8.29 2.39 19.61
C TYR A 17 9.29 2.14 20.75
N THR A 18 8.90 2.44 21.98
CA THR A 18 9.74 2.28 23.20
C THR A 18 10.14 0.83 23.52
N ASP A 19 9.80 -0.14 22.66
CA ASP A 19 9.92 -1.58 22.92
C ASP A 19 10.65 -2.35 21.79
N LEU A 20 11.40 -1.68 20.90
CA LEU A 20 12.26 -2.40 19.95
C LEU A 20 13.60 -2.78 20.60
N ASP A 21 13.58 -3.68 21.58
CA ASP A 21 14.81 -4.33 22.03
C ASP A 21 15.38 -5.18 20.87
N GLY A 22 16.71 -5.33 20.80
CA GLY A 22 17.38 -6.11 19.74
C GLY A 22 16.87 -7.55 19.58
N GLN A 23 16.16 -8.07 20.60
CA GLN A 23 15.44 -9.34 20.56
C GLN A 23 14.33 -9.38 19.50
N VAL A 24 13.72 -8.25 19.12
CA VAL A 24 12.68 -8.21 18.08
C VAL A 24 13.23 -8.59 16.69
N PHE A 25 14.54 -8.46 16.48
CA PHE A 25 15.20 -8.82 15.23
C PHE A 25 15.95 -10.15 15.27
N SER A 26 15.85 -10.93 16.36
CA SER A 26 16.60 -12.18 16.51
C SER A 26 16.29 -13.23 15.44
N ASP A 27 15.08 -13.16 14.89
CA ASP A 27 14.60 -14.09 13.87
C ASP A 27 15.03 -13.69 12.44
N PHE A 28 15.61 -12.50 12.28
CA PHE A 28 16.16 -12.07 10.99
C PHE A 28 17.62 -12.51 10.86
N ALA A 29 17.96 -13.03 9.68
CA ALA A 29 19.34 -13.39 9.36
C ALA A 29 20.30 -12.19 9.49
N THR A 30 19.85 -11.01 9.03
CA THR A 30 20.50 -9.71 9.24
C THR A 30 19.45 -8.62 9.28
N TRP A 31 19.77 -7.50 9.93
CA TRP A 31 18.95 -6.29 9.91
C TRP A 31 19.85 -5.07 9.78
N LYS A 32 19.31 -4.00 9.19
CA LYS A 32 19.98 -2.70 9.06
C LYS A 32 18.95 -1.60 9.30
N TYR A 33 19.29 -0.67 10.19
CA TYR A 33 18.55 0.57 10.35
C TYR A 33 19.12 1.62 9.40
N ILE A 34 18.24 2.33 8.70
CA ILE A 34 18.60 3.41 7.78
C ILE A 34 17.93 4.67 8.30
N GLU A 35 18.75 5.61 8.76
CA GLU A 35 18.27 6.91 9.21
C GLU A 35 17.99 7.81 7.99
N THR A 36 16.82 8.44 7.99
CA THR A 36 16.36 9.36 6.94
C THR A 36 15.93 10.69 7.57
N ASN A 37 15.76 11.74 6.77
CA ASN A 37 15.31 13.02 7.32
C ASN A 37 13.82 12.96 7.67
N ARG A 38 13.42 13.75 8.66
CA ARG A 38 12.00 13.91 9.04
C ARG A 38 11.11 14.47 7.94
N THR A 39 11.71 15.14 6.95
CA THR A 39 11.00 15.72 5.81
C THR A 39 10.86 14.75 4.64
N ASP A 40 11.53 13.59 4.70
CA ASP A 40 11.54 12.65 3.60
C ASP A 40 10.16 12.01 3.42
N SER A 41 9.77 11.74 2.17
CA SER A 41 8.54 11.02 1.85
C SER A 41 8.69 9.52 2.12
N SER A 42 7.57 8.78 2.21
CA SER A 42 7.63 7.33 2.36
C SER A 42 8.35 6.65 1.19
N SER A 43 8.28 7.23 -0.01
CA SER A 43 9.01 6.79 -1.20
C SER A 43 10.52 7.05 -1.15
N GLU A 44 10.97 8.18 -0.58
CA GLU A 44 12.39 8.43 -0.31
C GLU A 44 12.96 7.42 0.68
N MET A 45 12.22 7.13 1.76
CA MET A 45 12.62 6.13 2.75
C MET A 45 12.70 4.72 2.16
N ARG A 46 11.69 4.31 1.38
CA ARG A 46 11.70 3.02 0.66
C ARG A 46 12.85 2.93 -0.33
N SER A 47 13.15 4.02 -1.05
CA SER A 47 14.28 4.08 -1.99
C SER A 47 15.63 3.88 -1.29
N ALA A 48 15.82 4.50 -0.13
CA ALA A 48 17.02 4.28 0.69
C ALA A 48 17.14 2.80 1.10
N GLY A 49 16.04 2.19 1.56
CA GLY A 49 15.97 0.75 1.86
C GLY A 49 16.31 -0.13 0.66
N ILE A 50 15.73 0.14 -0.52
CA ILE A 50 15.99 -0.61 -1.75
C ILE A 50 17.47 -0.53 -2.15
N ARG A 51 18.09 0.65 -2.04
CA ARG A 51 19.52 0.83 -2.39
C ARG A 51 20.43 -0.01 -1.51
N GLU A 52 20.14 -0.06 -0.21
CA GLU A 52 20.92 -0.78 0.79
C GLU A 52 20.62 -2.29 0.87
N ALA A 53 19.51 -2.76 0.31
CA ALA A 53 19.15 -4.18 0.33
C ALA A 53 20.23 -5.05 -0.36
N SER A 54 20.64 -6.16 0.24
CA SER A 54 21.67 -7.04 -0.34
C SER A 54 21.09 -8.14 -1.24
N ALA A 55 19.81 -8.48 -1.07
CA ALA A 55 19.15 -9.55 -1.81
C ALA A 55 18.69 -9.09 -3.22
N PRO A 56 18.63 -10.00 -4.21
CA PRO A 56 18.14 -9.69 -5.56
C PRO A 56 16.62 -9.44 -5.63
N ILE A 57 15.89 -9.77 -4.56
CA ILE A 57 14.46 -9.54 -4.43
C ILE A 57 14.25 -8.59 -3.26
N VAL A 58 13.49 -7.52 -3.47
CA VAL A 58 13.08 -6.60 -2.41
C VAL A 58 11.58 -6.72 -2.22
N ALA A 59 11.15 -6.97 -0.99
CA ALA A 59 9.75 -6.87 -0.60
C ALA A 59 9.53 -5.55 0.14
N LEU A 60 8.53 -4.79 -0.29
CA LEU A 60 8.04 -3.62 0.42
C LEU A 60 6.89 -4.06 1.30
N THR A 61 6.83 -3.52 2.52
CA THR A 61 5.72 -3.76 3.46
C THR A 61 5.38 -2.48 4.20
N GLU A 62 4.13 -2.37 4.62
CA GLU A 62 3.65 -1.30 5.50
C GLU A 62 3.65 -1.77 6.96
N ASP A 63 3.85 -0.84 7.90
CA ASP A 63 3.90 -1.13 9.36
C ASP A 63 2.55 -1.57 9.97
N HIS A 64 1.52 -1.64 9.15
CA HIS A 64 0.14 -2.01 9.47
C HIS A 64 -0.43 -3.06 8.50
N CYS A 65 0.44 -3.71 7.71
CA CYS A 65 0.08 -4.82 6.84
C CYS A 65 0.94 -6.03 7.22
N PHE A 66 0.31 -7.07 7.75
CA PHE A 66 1.03 -8.16 8.41
C PHE A 66 1.10 -9.39 7.51
N PRO A 67 2.30 -9.83 7.11
CA PRO A 67 2.45 -11.05 6.32
C PRO A 67 2.07 -12.29 7.15
N ALA A 68 1.36 -13.21 6.52
CA ALA A 68 1.05 -14.51 7.09
C ALA A 68 2.26 -15.45 7.04
N ARG A 69 2.22 -16.53 7.82
CA ARG A 69 3.28 -17.55 7.79
C ARG A 69 3.42 -18.13 6.37
N GLY A 70 4.65 -18.28 5.90
CA GLY A 70 4.93 -18.80 4.56
C GLY A 70 4.90 -17.75 3.44
N TRP A 71 4.58 -16.49 3.77
CA TRP A 71 4.53 -15.39 2.80
C TRP A 71 5.86 -15.17 2.09
N ALA A 72 6.97 -15.10 2.84
CA ALA A 72 8.29 -14.85 2.26
C ALA A 72 8.73 -16.01 1.36
N GLU A 73 8.53 -17.25 1.80
CA GLU A 73 8.85 -18.47 1.04
C GLU A 73 8.05 -18.54 -0.26
N ALA A 74 6.75 -18.18 -0.23
CA ALA A 74 5.91 -18.15 -1.41
C ALA A 74 6.38 -17.10 -2.44
N LEU A 75 6.73 -15.89 -1.98
CA LEU A 75 7.26 -14.84 -2.84
C LEU A 75 8.61 -15.25 -3.46
N ILE A 76 9.54 -15.77 -2.66
CA ILE A 76 10.85 -16.23 -3.14
C ILE A 76 10.69 -17.34 -4.18
N ALA A 77 9.85 -18.34 -3.89
CA ALA A 77 9.58 -19.43 -4.82
C ALA A 77 9.04 -18.92 -6.16
N ARG A 78 8.10 -17.96 -6.14
CA ARG A 78 7.55 -17.38 -7.37
C ARG A 78 8.59 -16.58 -8.14
N HIS A 79 9.50 -15.89 -7.46
CA HIS A 79 10.62 -15.18 -8.10
C HIS A 79 11.67 -16.09 -8.73
N ALA A 80 11.58 -17.43 -8.61
CA ALA A 80 12.37 -18.34 -9.44
C ALA A 80 11.99 -18.25 -10.93
N GLU A 81 10.79 -17.75 -11.21
CA GLU A 81 10.29 -17.44 -12.55
C GLU A 81 10.56 -15.96 -12.93
N PRO A 82 10.45 -15.58 -14.22
CA PRO A 82 10.81 -14.24 -14.70
C PRO A 82 9.73 -13.17 -14.41
N TRP A 83 9.16 -13.19 -13.21
CA TRP A 83 8.22 -12.15 -12.77
C TRP A 83 8.99 -10.94 -12.27
N ALA A 84 8.65 -9.75 -12.80
CA ALA A 84 9.24 -8.50 -12.37
C ALA A 84 8.82 -8.13 -10.95
N GLY A 85 7.56 -8.42 -10.63
CA GLY A 85 7.03 -8.30 -9.28
C GLY A 85 6.01 -9.40 -8.97
N VAL A 86 5.94 -9.74 -7.68
CA VAL A 86 5.03 -10.74 -7.13
C VAL A 86 4.28 -10.11 -5.95
N GLY A 87 2.96 -10.09 -6.07
CA GLY A 87 2.03 -9.57 -5.05
C GLY A 87 1.43 -10.68 -4.19
N ALA A 88 0.83 -10.27 -3.08
CA ALA A 88 0.15 -11.13 -2.13
C ALA A 88 -1.38 -10.96 -2.19
N LEU A 89 -2.12 -11.92 -1.63
CA LEU A 89 -3.54 -11.74 -1.31
C LEU A 89 -3.71 -11.02 0.01
N PHE A 90 -4.79 -10.26 0.12
CA PHE A 90 -5.07 -9.44 1.28
C PHE A 90 -6.37 -9.85 1.97
N SER A 91 -6.41 -9.67 3.28
CA SER A 91 -7.66 -9.66 4.05
C SER A 91 -7.72 -8.49 4.99
N ASN A 92 -8.94 -8.11 5.36
CA ASN A 92 -9.17 -7.04 6.30
C ASN A 92 -8.85 -7.51 7.74
N ALA A 93 -7.87 -6.89 8.38
CA ALA A 93 -7.46 -7.23 9.74
C ALA A 93 -8.41 -6.70 10.83
N ASN A 94 -9.27 -5.73 10.51
CA ASN A 94 -10.25 -5.17 11.44
C ASN A 94 -11.65 -5.06 10.81
N PRO A 95 -12.31 -6.20 10.50
CA PRO A 95 -13.55 -6.27 9.71
C PRO A 95 -14.80 -5.78 10.46
N GLY A 96 -14.66 -5.33 11.70
CA GLY A 96 -15.78 -4.97 12.58
C GLY A 96 -16.55 -3.70 12.19
N SER A 97 -16.11 -2.93 11.18
CA SER A 97 -16.77 -1.69 10.74
C SER A 97 -16.94 -1.61 9.22
N ALA A 98 -18.02 -0.96 8.77
CA ALA A 98 -18.25 -0.72 7.34
C ALA A 98 -17.20 0.23 6.74
N VAL A 99 -16.69 1.17 7.55
CA VAL A 99 -15.61 2.09 7.16
C VAL A 99 -14.31 1.33 6.90
N SER A 100 -13.96 0.38 7.76
CA SER A 100 -12.80 -0.48 7.57
C SER A 100 -12.91 -1.26 6.25
N TRP A 101 -14.04 -1.94 6.04
CA TRP A 101 -14.29 -2.67 4.80
C TRP A 101 -14.28 -1.78 3.56
N ALA A 102 -14.89 -0.59 3.61
CA ALA A 102 -14.89 0.32 2.47
C ALA A 102 -13.48 0.79 2.13
N ASN A 103 -12.66 1.17 3.12
CA ASN A 103 -11.25 1.51 2.88
C ASN A 103 -10.48 0.32 2.32
N PHE A 104 -10.65 -0.87 2.91
CA PHE A 104 -10.00 -2.09 2.47
C PHE A 104 -10.32 -2.44 1.02
N VAL A 105 -11.59 -2.39 0.62
CA VAL A 105 -12.03 -2.72 -0.74
C VAL A 105 -11.53 -1.68 -1.74
N ILE A 106 -11.49 -0.40 -1.37
CA ILE A 106 -10.96 0.67 -2.24
C ILE A 106 -9.46 0.47 -2.50
N GLU A 107 -8.70 0.01 -1.50
CA GLU A 107 -7.23 -0.10 -1.56
C GLU A 107 -6.75 -1.46 -2.06
N TYR A 108 -7.37 -2.55 -1.61
CA TYR A 108 -6.90 -3.93 -1.79
C TYR A 108 -7.94 -4.86 -2.39
N GLY A 109 -9.12 -4.35 -2.78
CA GLY A 109 -10.21 -5.17 -3.30
C GLY A 109 -9.79 -6.06 -4.48
N ASP A 110 -8.98 -5.55 -5.39
CA ASP A 110 -8.51 -6.28 -6.58
C ASP A 110 -7.60 -7.50 -6.26
N TRP A 111 -7.16 -7.63 -5.00
CA TRP A 111 -6.29 -8.69 -4.51
C TRP A 111 -6.85 -9.35 -3.24
N ILE A 112 -8.17 -9.28 -3.04
CA ILE A 112 -8.85 -9.85 -1.88
C ILE A 112 -8.78 -11.38 -1.87
N ASP A 113 -8.49 -11.95 -0.70
CA ASP A 113 -8.57 -13.39 -0.43
C ASP A 113 -10.05 -13.82 -0.26
N PRO A 114 -10.53 -14.91 -0.89
CA PRO A 114 -9.82 -15.80 -1.81
C PRO A 114 -9.79 -15.31 -3.26
N GLU A 115 -8.63 -15.47 -3.88
CA GLU A 115 -8.42 -15.32 -5.32
C GLU A 115 -7.47 -16.45 -5.79
N LYS A 116 -7.65 -16.94 -7.02
CA LYS A 116 -6.87 -18.06 -7.57
C LYS A 116 -5.41 -17.70 -7.81
N GLY A 117 -5.10 -16.42 -7.92
CA GLY A 117 -3.79 -15.93 -8.32
C GLY A 117 -3.51 -16.16 -9.81
N GLY A 118 -2.30 -15.80 -10.25
CA GLY A 118 -1.91 -15.87 -11.65
C GLY A 118 -1.23 -14.60 -12.14
N GLU A 119 -0.96 -14.56 -13.45
CA GLU A 119 -0.48 -13.35 -14.09
C GLU A 119 -1.53 -12.24 -13.99
N ILE A 120 -1.08 -11.04 -13.61
CA ILE A 120 -1.95 -9.89 -13.42
C ILE A 120 -1.28 -8.62 -13.95
N HIS A 121 -2.07 -7.62 -14.32
CA HIS A 121 -1.57 -6.35 -14.84
C HIS A 121 -1.08 -5.39 -13.76
N HIS A 122 -1.48 -5.60 -12.50
CA HIS A 122 -1.12 -4.74 -11.38
C HIS A 122 -1.19 -5.53 -10.05
N ILE A 123 -0.24 -5.30 -9.16
CA ILE A 123 -0.15 -5.88 -7.81
C ILE A 123 -0.16 -4.78 -6.75
N GLY A 124 -0.52 -5.12 -5.50
CA GLY A 124 -0.61 -4.17 -4.39
C GLY A 124 0.73 -3.54 -4.06
N GLY A 125 0.94 -2.29 -4.50
CA GLY A 125 2.25 -1.64 -4.56
C GLY A 125 3.10 -1.76 -3.29
N HIS A 126 2.63 -1.17 -2.19
CA HIS A 126 3.39 -1.04 -0.93
C HIS A 126 3.61 -2.36 -0.18
N ASN A 127 2.99 -3.45 -0.67
CA ASN A 127 2.97 -4.76 -0.03
C ASN A 127 3.26 -5.87 -1.06
N SER A 128 4.13 -5.56 -2.02
CA SER A 128 4.58 -6.47 -3.06
C SER A 128 6.11 -6.60 -3.08
N SER A 129 6.58 -7.61 -3.79
CA SER A 129 8.01 -7.86 -4.00
C SER A 129 8.41 -7.65 -5.44
N TYR A 130 9.63 -7.18 -5.68
CA TYR A 130 10.16 -6.86 -6.99
C TYR A 130 11.61 -7.33 -7.14
N LYS A 131 12.05 -7.54 -8.38
CA LYS A 131 13.47 -7.69 -8.71
C LYS A 131 14.20 -6.39 -8.40
N LYS A 132 15.23 -6.45 -7.56
CA LYS A 132 15.99 -5.28 -7.11
C LYS A 132 16.56 -4.48 -8.29
N ASP A 133 17.15 -5.17 -9.26
CA ASP A 133 17.81 -4.52 -10.40
C ASP A 133 16.84 -3.71 -11.26
N LEU A 134 15.58 -4.14 -11.39
CA LEU A 134 14.54 -3.38 -12.09
C LEU A 134 14.20 -2.09 -11.35
N LEU A 135 14.19 -2.11 -10.02
CA LEU A 135 14.00 -0.90 -9.21
C LEU A 135 15.22 0.03 -9.32
N LEU A 136 16.42 -0.51 -9.22
CA LEU A 136 17.65 0.29 -9.30
C LEU A 136 17.88 0.91 -10.68
N ALA A 137 17.33 0.33 -11.74
CA ALA A 137 17.39 0.89 -13.09
C ALA A 137 16.75 2.29 -13.21
N TYR A 138 15.86 2.67 -12.28
CA TYR A 138 15.32 4.03 -12.21
C TYR A 138 16.33 5.08 -11.70
N GLY A 139 17.44 4.66 -11.09
CA GLY A 139 18.50 5.54 -10.61
C GLY A 139 17.99 6.62 -9.64
N ASP A 140 18.24 7.88 -9.97
CA ASP A 140 17.81 9.03 -9.17
C ASP A 140 16.30 9.30 -9.23
N ARG A 141 15.59 8.71 -10.20
CA ARG A 141 14.11 8.83 -10.28
C ARG A 141 13.38 7.82 -9.40
N LEU A 142 14.09 6.91 -8.73
CA LEU A 142 13.47 5.86 -7.91
C LEU A 142 12.51 6.43 -6.84
N PRO A 143 12.86 7.47 -6.07
CA PRO A 143 11.93 8.06 -5.11
C PRO A 143 10.66 8.59 -5.76
N GLU A 144 10.80 9.33 -6.87
CA GLU A 144 9.68 9.94 -7.58
C GLU A 144 8.72 8.88 -8.16
N ILE A 145 9.25 7.82 -8.80
CA ILE A 145 8.40 6.79 -9.40
C ILE A 145 7.70 5.94 -8.32
N LEU A 146 8.31 5.79 -7.14
CA LEU A 146 7.71 5.11 -5.99
C LEU A 146 6.65 5.95 -5.26
N GLU A 147 6.51 7.26 -5.50
CA GLU A 147 5.35 8.03 -5.01
C GLU A 147 4.05 7.60 -5.68
N ALA A 148 4.16 6.97 -6.84
CA ALA A 148 3.05 6.41 -7.60
C ALA A 148 3.43 5.02 -8.10
N GLU A 149 3.46 4.02 -7.22
CA GLU A 149 3.86 2.66 -7.60
C GLU A 149 2.98 2.07 -8.72
N SER A 150 1.72 2.48 -8.86
CA SER A 150 0.93 2.13 -10.06
C SER A 150 1.57 2.66 -11.34
N ALA A 151 2.12 3.87 -11.33
CA ALA A 151 2.87 4.41 -12.46
C ALA A 151 4.18 3.67 -12.70
N MET A 152 4.89 3.28 -11.64
CA MET A 152 6.06 2.39 -11.75
C MET A 152 5.68 1.06 -12.42
N GLN A 153 4.62 0.42 -11.98
CA GLN A 153 4.17 -0.85 -12.55
C GLN A 153 3.67 -0.70 -13.99
N TRP A 154 3.01 0.40 -14.34
CA TRP A 154 2.65 0.68 -15.73
C TRP A 154 3.87 0.92 -16.62
N ASP A 155 4.88 1.62 -16.11
CA ASP A 155 6.14 1.86 -16.81
C ASP A 155 6.88 0.54 -17.05
N LEU A 156 7.03 -0.30 -16.02
CA LEU A 156 7.58 -1.66 -16.15
C LEU A 156 6.77 -2.51 -17.14
N ALA A 157 5.43 -2.50 -17.06
CA ALA A 157 4.57 -3.22 -18.00
C ALA A 157 4.77 -2.75 -19.45
N SER A 158 4.95 -1.45 -19.67
CA SER A 158 5.23 -0.88 -21.00
C SER A 158 6.58 -1.34 -21.57
N GLN A 159 7.50 -1.78 -20.72
CA GLN A 159 8.79 -2.38 -21.06
C GLN A 159 8.71 -3.91 -21.20
N GLY A 160 7.50 -4.49 -21.20
CA GLY A 160 7.28 -5.93 -21.35
C GLY A 160 7.45 -6.74 -20.05
N GLN A 161 7.61 -6.07 -18.91
CA GLN A 161 7.66 -6.75 -17.61
C GLN A 161 6.29 -7.28 -17.20
N ARG A 162 6.29 -8.38 -16.46
CA ARG A 162 5.06 -9.11 -16.08
C ARG A 162 4.99 -9.27 -14.55
N PHE A 163 3.77 -9.32 -14.02
CA PHE A 163 3.52 -9.46 -12.59
C PHE A 163 2.70 -10.71 -12.28
N TYR A 164 2.87 -11.23 -11.07
CA TYR A 164 2.14 -12.40 -10.60
C TYR A 164 1.48 -12.13 -9.25
N LEU A 165 0.24 -12.59 -9.08
CA LEU A 165 -0.45 -12.64 -7.80
C LEU A 165 -0.28 -14.05 -7.20
N GLU A 166 0.51 -14.17 -6.13
CA GLU A 166 0.81 -15.47 -5.51
C GLU A 166 -0.21 -15.80 -4.40
N PRO A 167 -1.11 -16.78 -4.58
CA PRO A 167 -2.22 -17.03 -3.66
C PRO A 167 -1.76 -17.62 -2.31
N ARG A 168 -0.54 -18.17 -2.25
CA ARG A 168 0.08 -18.63 -1.01
C ARG A 168 0.73 -17.50 -0.21
N ALA A 169 1.08 -16.40 -0.87
CA ALA A 169 1.55 -15.20 -0.18
C ALA A 169 0.32 -14.44 0.31
N ARG A 170 0.06 -14.46 1.63
CA ARG A 170 -1.09 -13.78 2.23
C ARG A 170 -0.66 -12.71 3.21
N MET A 171 -1.43 -11.64 3.29
CA MET A 171 -1.24 -10.55 4.23
C MET A 171 -2.58 -10.13 4.81
N VAL A 172 -2.56 -9.54 6.00
CA VAL A 172 -3.74 -8.90 6.60
C VAL A 172 -3.47 -7.42 6.80
N HIS A 173 -4.31 -6.58 6.19
CA HIS A 173 -4.14 -5.14 6.18
C HIS A 173 -5.06 -4.50 7.23
N LEU A 174 -4.50 -3.66 8.09
CA LEU A 174 -5.23 -2.93 9.12
C LEU A 174 -5.70 -1.58 8.60
N ASN A 175 -7.01 -1.36 8.62
CA ASN A 175 -7.66 -0.22 7.95
C ASN A 175 -8.13 0.86 8.92
N PHE A 176 -8.34 2.06 8.39
CA PHE A 176 -9.03 3.13 9.11
C PHE A 176 -10.46 2.72 9.48
N ALA A 177 -10.85 2.96 10.74
CA ALA A 177 -12.18 2.61 11.25
C ALA A 177 -13.11 3.82 11.45
N PHE A 178 -12.63 5.05 11.25
CA PHE A 178 -13.38 6.29 11.49
C PHE A 178 -13.65 7.08 10.22
N PHE A 179 -14.86 7.65 10.11
CA PHE A 179 -15.31 8.40 8.92
C PHE A 179 -14.47 9.64 8.63
N GLY A 180 -14.26 10.53 9.61
CA GLY A 180 -13.56 11.81 9.39
C GLY A 180 -12.17 11.65 8.76
N PRO A 181 -11.26 10.87 9.38
CA PRO A 181 -9.95 10.57 8.80
C PRO A 181 -10.04 9.88 7.43
N SER A 182 -11.00 8.95 7.25
CA SER A 182 -11.19 8.25 5.97
C SER A 182 -11.61 9.19 4.84
N ILE A 183 -12.51 10.16 5.10
CA ILE A 183 -12.93 11.14 4.10
C ILE A 183 -11.73 11.94 3.58
N LYS A 184 -10.90 12.45 4.50
CA LYS A 184 -9.72 13.24 4.13
C LYS A 184 -8.67 12.36 3.44
N LEU A 185 -8.50 11.12 3.89
CA LEU A 185 -7.67 10.10 3.23
C LEU A 185 -8.08 9.90 1.76
N ARG A 186 -9.37 9.69 1.50
CA ARG A 186 -9.88 9.46 0.15
C ARG A 186 -9.75 10.69 -0.73
N TYR A 187 -10.12 11.87 -0.22
CA TYR A 187 -9.95 13.11 -0.97
C TYR A 187 -8.48 13.38 -1.34
N CYS A 188 -7.57 13.28 -0.37
CA CYS A 188 -6.14 13.51 -0.62
C CYS A 188 -5.54 12.43 -1.51
N GLY A 189 -5.92 11.16 -1.33
CA GLY A 189 -5.50 10.03 -2.16
C GLY A 189 -5.92 10.20 -3.62
N GLY A 190 -7.21 10.44 -3.89
CA GLY A 190 -7.72 10.69 -5.23
C GLY A 190 -7.04 11.90 -5.89
N ARG A 191 -6.83 12.99 -5.14
CA ARG A 191 -6.15 14.18 -5.66
C ARG A 191 -4.70 13.92 -6.05
N LEU A 192 -3.95 13.20 -5.21
CA LEU A 192 -2.58 12.82 -5.50
C LEU A 192 -2.51 11.87 -6.71
N PHE A 193 -3.36 10.84 -6.74
CA PHE A 193 -3.45 9.89 -7.85
C PHE A 193 -3.69 10.59 -9.19
N ALA A 194 -4.71 11.44 -9.28
CA ALA A 194 -5.04 12.15 -10.51
C ALA A 194 -3.93 13.12 -10.95
N ALA A 195 -3.28 13.79 -9.99
CA ALA A 195 -2.15 14.67 -10.27
C ALA A 195 -0.96 13.90 -10.88
N ASN A 196 -0.58 12.78 -10.27
CA ASN A 196 0.51 11.94 -10.75
C ASN A 196 0.18 11.33 -12.11
N ARG A 197 -1.03 10.80 -12.28
CA ARG A 197 -1.51 10.20 -13.54
C ARG A 197 -1.54 11.18 -14.71
N SER A 198 -1.85 12.46 -14.44
CA SER A 198 -2.04 13.48 -15.47
C SER A 198 -0.86 14.43 -15.67
N ARG A 199 0.29 14.15 -15.02
CA ARG A 199 1.50 14.99 -15.06
C ARG A 199 1.94 15.38 -16.47
N ASN A 200 1.86 14.44 -17.41
CA ASN A 200 2.30 14.62 -18.80
C ASN A 200 1.12 14.75 -19.79
N TRP A 201 -0.10 15.03 -19.32
CA TRP A 201 -1.29 15.11 -20.19
C TRP A 201 -1.51 16.51 -20.75
N SER A 202 -2.09 16.58 -21.94
CA SER A 202 -2.59 17.83 -22.52
C SER A 202 -3.72 18.41 -21.68
N PHE A 203 -3.90 19.74 -21.77
CA PHE A 203 -4.97 20.44 -21.07
C PHE A 203 -6.37 19.87 -21.39
N GLY A 204 -6.64 19.59 -22.67
CA GLY A 204 -7.94 19.03 -23.09
C GLY A 204 -8.24 17.67 -22.46
N ARG A 205 -7.23 16.79 -22.38
CA ARG A 205 -7.37 15.48 -21.71
C ARG A 205 -7.61 15.65 -20.20
N ARG A 206 -6.89 16.57 -19.54
CA ARG A 206 -7.10 16.91 -18.13
C ARG A 206 -8.52 17.43 -17.89
N LEU A 207 -8.99 18.37 -18.70
CA LEU A 207 -10.34 18.92 -18.62
C LEU A 207 -11.41 17.83 -18.80
N GLY A 208 -11.24 16.94 -19.77
CA GLY A 208 -12.15 15.80 -19.97
C GLY A 208 -12.26 14.91 -18.75
N TYR A 209 -11.13 14.57 -18.10
CA TYR A 209 -11.13 13.76 -16.87
C TYR A 209 -11.69 14.53 -15.66
N THR A 210 -11.41 15.82 -15.54
CA THR A 210 -12.05 16.68 -14.52
C THR A 210 -13.57 16.61 -14.63
N LEU A 211 -14.12 16.79 -15.84
CA LEU A 211 -15.57 16.76 -16.08
C LEU A 211 -16.18 15.37 -15.93
N ALA A 212 -15.42 14.30 -16.20
CA ALA A 212 -15.87 12.92 -16.03
C ALA A 212 -15.74 12.41 -14.58
N SER A 213 -15.00 13.11 -13.72
CA SER A 213 -14.74 12.68 -12.33
C SER A 213 -16.00 12.43 -11.47
N PRO A 214 -17.13 13.12 -11.65
CA PRO A 214 -18.38 12.77 -10.97
C PRO A 214 -18.90 11.34 -11.25
N LEU A 215 -18.45 10.68 -12.32
CA LEU A 215 -18.79 9.29 -12.62
C LEU A 215 -17.94 8.27 -11.83
N ILE A 216 -16.81 8.69 -11.26
CA ILE A 216 -15.89 7.84 -10.50
C ILE A 216 -16.62 7.05 -9.39
N PRO A 217 -17.42 7.66 -8.49
CA PRO A 217 -18.09 6.90 -7.45
C PRO A 217 -19.02 5.82 -7.99
N LEU A 218 -19.72 6.07 -9.10
CA LEU A 218 -20.62 5.08 -9.70
C LEU A 218 -19.83 3.90 -10.29
N VAL A 219 -18.83 4.21 -11.12
CA VAL A 219 -18.02 3.18 -11.82
C VAL A 219 -17.21 2.37 -10.81
N ARG A 220 -16.53 3.02 -9.86
CA ARG A 220 -15.69 2.33 -8.87
C ARG A 220 -16.52 1.56 -7.86
N SER A 221 -17.70 2.05 -7.44
CA SER A 221 -18.58 1.29 -6.54
C SER A 221 -19.12 0.03 -7.24
N TRP A 222 -19.52 0.13 -8.50
CA TRP A 222 -19.97 -1.03 -9.28
C TRP A 222 -18.86 -2.08 -9.42
N ARG A 223 -17.63 -1.67 -9.78
CA ARG A 223 -16.47 -2.58 -9.86
C ARG A 223 -16.18 -3.23 -8.52
N SER A 224 -16.09 -2.44 -7.46
CA SER A 224 -15.83 -2.91 -6.10
C SER A 224 -16.91 -3.88 -5.59
N ALA A 225 -18.18 -3.60 -5.89
CA ALA A 225 -19.27 -4.50 -5.55
C ALA A 225 -19.12 -5.84 -6.29
N ARG A 226 -18.80 -5.82 -7.58
CA ARG A 226 -18.55 -7.04 -8.36
C ARG A 226 -17.35 -7.83 -7.80
N THR A 227 -16.29 -7.15 -7.38
CA THR A 227 -15.14 -7.78 -6.73
C THR A 227 -15.53 -8.47 -5.42
N LEU A 228 -16.34 -7.83 -4.58
CA LEU A 228 -16.88 -8.45 -3.36
C LEU A 228 -17.75 -9.68 -3.67
N VAL A 229 -18.63 -9.60 -4.68
CA VAL A 229 -19.45 -10.76 -5.11
C VAL A 229 -18.57 -11.91 -5.57
N ASN A 230 -17.62 -11.64 -6.47
CA ASN A 230 -16.77 -12.66 -7.08
C ASN A 230 -15.84 -13.34 -6.07
N SER A 231 -15.45 -12.63 -5.01
CA SER A 231 -14.63 -13.15 -3.92
C SER A 231 -15.43 -13.80 -2.79
N GLY A 232 -16.76 -13.97 -2.94
CA GLY A 232 -17.60 -14.65 -1.96
C GLY A 232 -18.06 -13.79 -0.77
N HIS A 233 -17.92 -12.46 -0.87
CA HIS A 233 -18.29 -11.49 0.18
C HIS A 233 -19.63 -10.76 -0.12
N LEU A 234 -20.59 -11.47 -0.72
CA LEU A 234 -21.89 -10.91 -1.10
C LEU A 234 -22.68 -10.39 0.11
N ASP A 235 -22.57 -11.07 1.25
CA ASP A 235 -23.22 -10.74 2.52
C ASP A 235 -22.80 -9.37 3.07
N LEU A 236 -21.60 -8.90 2.73
CA LEU A 236 -21.08 -7.60 3.15
C LEU A 236 -21.66 -6.44 2.36
N LEU A 237 -22.19 -6.66 1.14
CA LEU A 237 -22.60 -5.57 0.25
C LEU A 237 -23.60 -4.60 0.88
N PRO A 238 -24.72 -5.01 1.50
CA PRO A 238 -25.69 -4.06 2.03
C PRO A 238 -25.10 -3.15 3.12
N ARG A 239 -24.14 -3.68 3.87
CA ARG A 239 -23.45 -2.97 4.95
C ARG A 239 -22.37 -2.03 4.43
N VAL A 240 -21.61 -2.46 3.42
CA VAL A 240 -20.41 -1.76 2.95
C VAL A 240 -20.74 -0.74 1.86
N LEU A 241 -21.68 -1.06 0.97
CA LEU A 241 -21.96 -0.26 -0.24
C LEU A 241 -22.28 1.22 0.03
N PRO A 242 -23.12 1.59 1.03
CA PRO A 242 -23.38 3.01 1.30
C PRO A 242 -22.11 3.77 1.73
N THR A 243 -21.27 3.15 2.56
CA THR A 243 -20.01 3.76 3.02
C THR A 243 -18.99 3.82 1.89
N LEU A 244 -18.90 2.77 1.08
CA LEU A 244 -18.06 2.68 -0.10
C LEU A 244 -18.38 3.79 -1.11
N MET A 245 -19.66 3.97 -1.45
CA MET A 245 -20.11 5.05 -2.36
C MET A 245 -19.77 6.43 -1.81
N LEU A 246 -19.98 6.66 -0.51
CA LEU A 246 -19.64 7.93 0.13
C LEU A 246 -18.14 8.21 0.06
N LEU A 247 -17.30 7.23 0.43
CA LEU A 247 -15.85 7.37 0.41
C LEU A 247 -15.31 7.58 -1.01
N LEU A 248 -15.84 6.84 -2.00
CA LEU A 248 -15.49 7.02 -3.41
C LEU A 248 -15.99 8.34 -4.00
N THR A 249 -17.00 8.98 -3.40
CA THR A 249 -17.42 10.32 -3.79
C THR A 249 -16.35 11.33 -3.40
N PHE A 250 -15.81 11.25 -2.19
CA PHE A 250 -14.69 12.11 -1.77
C PHE A 250 -13.41 11.82 -2.55
N ASP A 251 -13.15 10.55 -2.86
CA ASP A 251 -12.06 10.14 -3.75
C ASP A 251 -12.20 10.78 -5.15
N GLY A 252 -13.37 10.67 -5.77
CA GLY A 252 -13.68 11.28 -7.07
C GLY A 252 -13.61 12.81 -7.05
N LEU A 253 -14.02 13.47 -5.96
CA LEU A 253 -13.83 14.91 -5.76
C LEU A 253 -12.34 15.27 -5.66
N GLY A 254 -11.55 14.42 -4.99
CA GLY A 254 -10.10 14.51 -4.97
C GLY A 254 -9.51 14.44 -6.38
N GLU A 255 -9.85 13.38 -7.11
CA GLU A 255 -9.40 13.16 -8.50
C GLU A 255 -9.76 14.36 -9.39
N MET A 256 -11.00 14.87 -9.32
CA MET A 256 -11.44 16.05 -10.06
C MET A 256 -10.51 17.25 -9.84
N VAL A 257 -10.19 17.55 -8.59
CA VAL A 257 -9.28 18.65 -8.23
C VAL A 257 -7.85 18.35 -8.65
N GLY A 258 -7.42 17.09 -8.58
CA GLY A 258 -6.10 16.64 -9.02
C GLY A 258 -5.89 16.82 -10.52
N TYR A 259 -6.84 16.42 -11.35
CA TYR A 259 -6.80 16.65 -12.79
C TYR A 259 -6.79 18.15 -13.12
N ALA A 260 -7.61 18.95 -12.42
CA ALA A 260 -7.71 20.39 -12.66
C ALA A 260 -6.47 21.18 -12.21
N SER A 261 -5.90 20.85 -11.04
CA SER A 261 -4.98 21.74 -10.31
C SER A 261 -3.76 21.06 -9.69
N GLY A 262 -3.57 19.75 -9.87
CA GLY A 262 -2.46 19.00 -9.29
C GLY A 262 -2.66 18.62 -7.81
N SER A 263 -1.61 18.06 -7.19
CA SER A 263 -1.66 17.39 -5.89
C SER A 263 -1.83 18.34 -4.70
N GLY A 264 -1.37 19.59 -4.83
CA GLY A 264 -1.36 20.57 -3.74
C GLY A 264 -0.58 20.05 -2.52
N ARG A 265 -1.11 20.23 -1.32
CA ARG A 265 -0.50 19.74 -0.06
C ARG A 265 -0.93 18.31 0.31
N CYS A 266 -1.57 17.57 -0.59
CA CYS A 266 -2.10 16.25 -0.26
C CYS A 266 -0.98 15.24 0.01
N MET A 267 0.15 15.32 -0.70
CA MET A 267 1.31 14.47 -0.44
C MET A 267 1.81 14.62 0.99
N GLN A 268 2.11 15.87 1.41
CA GLN A 268 2.56 16.20 2.77
C GLN A 268 1.61 15.69 3.84
N TRP A 269 0.29 15.85 3.62
CA TRP A 269 -0.71 15.39 4.57
C TRP A 269 -0.85 13.86 4.62
N LEU A 270 -0.74 13.18 3.48
CA LEU A 270 -0.75 11.70 3.43
C LEU A 270 0.47 11.12 4.12
N THR A 271 1.65 11.70 3.91
CA THR A 271 2.89 11.34 4.62
C THR A 271 2.74 11.48 6.14
N ASP A 272 2.21 12.60 6.63
CA ASP A 272 1.94 12.80 8.06
C ASP A 272 0.99 11.74 8.65
N ILE A 273 -0.04 11.40 7.88
CA ILE A 273 -0.99 10.35 8.26
C ILE A 273 -0.33 8.98 8.30
N GLU A 274 0.51 8.62 7.32
CA GLU A 274 1.19 7.33 7.22
C GLU A 274 2.01 7.06 8.50
N PHE A 275 2.78 8.05 8.96
CA PHE A 275 3.59 7.95 10.18
C PHE A 275 2.80 8.08 11.50
N HIS A 276 1.54 8.51 11.45
CA HIS A 276 0.70 8.73 12.62
C HIS A 276 -0.62 7.93 12.57
N ARG A 277 -0.65 6.86 11.76
CA ARG A 277 -1.86 6.06 11.47
C ARG A 277 -2.54 5.51 12.72
N ARG A 278 -1.76 5.21 13.77
CA ARG A 278 -2.25 4.75 15.10
C ARG A 278 -3.31 5.68 15.71
N ARG A 279 -3.28 6.99 15.43
CA ARG A 279 -4.27 7.96 15.95
C ARG A 279 -5.68 7.74 15.39
N PHE A 280 -5.82 6.90 14.36
CA PHE A 280 -7.06 6.71 13.62
C PHE A 280 -7.56 5.25 13.65
N LEU A 281 -7.00 4.44 14.55
CA LEU A 281 -7.48 3.10 14.88
C LEU A 281 -8.40 3.15 16.10
N LYS A 282 -9.38 2.24 16.17
CA LYS A 282 -10.34 2.23 17.28
C LYS A 282 -9.68 1.77 18.58
N ARG A 283 -8.84 0.73 18.51
CA ARG A 283 -8.10 0.18 19.64
C ARG A 283 -6.69 -0.21 19.18
N PRO A 284 -5.74 0.73 19.02
CA PRO A 284 -4.49 0.51 18.31
C PRO A 284 -3.72 -0.75 18.76
N LYS A 285 -3.53 -0.94 20.07
CA LYS A 285 -2.84 -2.12 20.60
C LYS A 285 -3.60 -3.43 20.33
N GLN A 286 -4.92 -3.45 20.58
CA GLN A 286 -5.74 -4.66 20.44
C GLN A 286 -5.96 -5.03 18.97
N ASP A 287 -6.18 -4.03 18.12
CA ASP A 287 -6.37 -4.20 16.68
C ASP A 287 -5.07 -4.74 16.04
N THR A 288 -3.90 -4.22 16.43
CA THR A 288 -2.61 -4.76 15.99
C THR A 288 -2.35 -6.18 16.50
N SER A 289 -2.60 -6.46 17.78
CA SER A 289 -2.44 -7.83 18.32
C SER A 289 -3.38 -8.83 17.65
N ALA A 290 -4.64 -8.44 17.38
CA ALA A 290 -5.59 -9.26 16.67
C ALA A 290 -5.17 -9.49 15.20
N ALA A 291 -4.63 -8.47 14.54
CA ALA A 291 -4.09 -8.59 13.19
C ALA A 291 -2.91 -9.59 13.14
N LEU A 292 -1.97 -9.48 14.08
CA LEU A 292 -0.83 -10.40 14.20
C LEU A 292 -1.27 -11.84 14.50
N ALA A 293 -2.25 -12.03 15.38
CA ALA A 293 -2.85 -13.34 15.65
C ALA A 293 -3.49 -13.93 14.38
N THR A 294 -4.29 -13.13 13.67
CA THR A 294 -4.92 -13.54 12.40
C THR A 294 -3.88 -13.91 11.34
N ALA A 295 -2.80 -13.13 11.21
CA ALA A 295 -1.71 -13.42 10.29
C ALA A 295 -0.99 -14.73 10.63
N SER A 296 -0.83 -15.02 11.92
CA SER A 296 -0.17 -16.22 12.43
C SER A 296 -1.04 -17.48 12.27
N GLU A 297 -2.37 -17.33 12.38
CA GLU A 297 -3.34 -18.43 12.26
C GLU A 297 -3.63 -18.84 10.82
N LYS A 298 -3.49 -17.91 9.85
CA LYS A 298 -3.61 -18.23 8.42
C LYS A 298 -2.47 -19.17 7.99
N ARG A 299 -2.73 -20.49 8.06
CA ARG A 299 -1.86 -21.52 7.50
C ARG A 299 -1.96 -21.52 5.97
N LEU A 300 -0.83 -21.85 5.35
CA LEU A 300 -0.79 -22.38 3.99
C LEU A 300 -1.55 -23.72 4.00
N GLU A 301 -2.81 -23.71 3.57
CA GLU A 301 -3.46 -24.92 3.06
C GLU A 301 -3.10 -25.11 1.59
#